data_AF-A0A8S1QQJ9-F1
#
_entry.id   AF-A0A8S1QQJ9-F1
#
_cell.length_a   1.000
_cell.length_b   1.000
_cell.length_c   1.000
_cell.angle_alpha   90.00
_cell.angle_beta   90.00
_cell.angle_gamma   90.00
#
_symmetry.space_group_name_H-M   'P 1'
#
loop_
_entity.id
_entity.type
_entity.pdbx_description
1 polymer ?
#
loop_
_entity_poly.entity_id
_entity_poly.type
_entity_poly.pdbx_seq_one_letter_code
_entity_poly.pdbx_strand_id
1 'polypeptide(L)'
;MKQEDSESLTESQVLLFMNEKMREEGMLDRIKLQVRKEIVDKLMQEPKQKKQKRLFDLKVADCFVINFLQSQNFLCTAEIFIQECGIDRIDILQTQELLQLHGLTIRDYEQHLFQLQQGTISALEIMRSVIKRKYHIEKTDHSCQTDEREETYEQKMRNLETGFLKKINYSRLHDMQTIEERMNNLRKDIESKYQAKLESEIIRLKEHEMEMIRQEERIRYEKMLKQMKSGADEEYLEKLQELKKKEEEALIRINAKLKAIEQDKFEKQQEIQRQLHELEQEKIKYHRHKCLDSDVVKQELAEMEAIKMDLRKAIDEYKKSKESLDQQNIKQAEMLNEYWKEKIAKEREAKKEEGIDDDTDWVKYQKDNCSRLQKQREYLLSENESLRQEINELNYKIQEIQKELDKCRNELMQAKDERDIEHNYCLRLEGQIRIITQINERNSKI
;
A
#
# COMPACT_ATOMS: atom_id res chain seq x y z
N MET A 1 51.90 -27.79 -3.86
CA MET A 1 50.81 -28.57 -3.23
C MET A 1 50.64 -28.09 -1.81
N LYS A 2 49.73 -27.15 -1.57
CA LYS A 2 49.21 -26.88 -0.23
C LYS A 2 47.77 -27.35 -0.28
N GLN A 3 47.45 -28.33 0.56
CA GLN A 3 46.08 -28.79 0.78
C GLN A 3 45.36 -27.65 1.47
N GLU A 4 44.34 -27.11 0.80
CA GLU A 4 43.37 -26.23 1.42
C GLU A 4 42.39 -27.10 2.18
N ASP A 5 42.29 -26.82 3.48
CA ASP A 5 41.35 -27.46 4.40
C ASP A 5 39.93 -27.18 3.92
N SER A 6 39.27 -28.24 3.45
CA SER A 6 37.85 -28.23 3.14
C SER A 6 37.06 -28.21 4.45
N GLU A 7 36.81 -27.02 4.99
CA GLU A 7 35.74 -26.83 5.97
C GLU A 7 34.43 -27.30 5.34
N SER A 8 33.83 -28.34 5.91
CA SER A 8 32.54 -28.85 5.47
C SER A 8 31.48 -27.79 5.76
N LEU A 9 31.16 -26.97 4.74
CA LEU A 9 30.02 -26.06 4.77
C LEU A 9 28.78 -26.83 5.22
N THR A 10 28.08 -26.30 6.20
CA THR A 10 26.79 -26.87 6.64
C THR A 10 25.81 -26.81 5.46
N GLU A 11 24.89 -27.78 5.38
CA GLU A 11 23.91 -27.91 4.29
C GLU A 11 23.16 -26.58 4.01
N SER A 12 22.90 -25.81 5.06
CA SER A 12 22.28 -24.48 4.99
C SER A 12 23.17 -23.43 4.29
N GLN A 13 24.49 -23.46 4.50
CA GLN A 13 25.43 -22.56 3.85
C GLN A 13 25.62 -22.92 2.37
N VAL A 14 25.60 -24.21 2.03
CA VAL A 14 25.61 -24.67 0.63
C VAL A 14 24.32 -24.23 -0.09
N LEU A 15 23.17 -24.33 0.57
CA LEU A 15 21.88 -23.85 0.04
C LEU A 15 21.86 -22.35 -0.18
N LEU A 16 22.38 -21.56 0.75
CA LEU A 16 22.49 -20.09 0.62
C LEU A 16 23.43 -19.70 -0.52
N PHE A 17 24.61 -20.31 -0.58
CA PHE A 17 25.57 -20.07 -1.67
C PHE A 17 25.00 -20.47 -3.03
N MET A 18 24.31 -21.62 -3.12
CA MET A 18 23.61 -22.03 -4.34
C MET A 18 22.49 -21.05 -4.71
N ASN A 19 21.73 -20.54 -3.74
CA ASN A 19 20.66 -19.57 -4.00
C ASN A 19 21.21 -18.25 -4.54
N GLU A 20 22.30 -17.74 -3.94
CA GLU A 20 22.97 -16.52 -4.41
C GLU A 20 23.55 -16.70 -5.80
N LYS A 21 24.25 -17.81 -6.04
CA LYS A 21 24.81 -18.12 -7.37
C LYS A 21 23.73 -18.32 -8.43
N MET A 22 22.62 -18.99 -8.09
CA MET A 22 21.45 -19.11 -8.97
C MET A 22 20.75 -17.77 -9.22
N ARG A 23 20.85 -16.81 -8.31
CA ARG A 23 20.32 -15.45 -8.47
C ARG A 23 21.21 -14.63 -9.40
N GLU A 24 22.53 -14.68 -9.20
CA GLU A 24 23.51 -13.97 -10.03
C GLU A 24 23.54 -14.49 -11.47
N GLU A 25 23.42 -15.81 -11.68
CA GLU A 25 23.35 -16.43 -13.02
C GLU A 25 21.96 -16.29 -13.69
N GLY A 26 20.99 -15.64 -13.01
CA GLY A 26 19.62 -15.45 -13.50
C GLY A 26 18.85 -16.76 -13.68
N MET A 27 19.26 -17.85 -13.04
CA MET A 27 18.54 -19.13 -13.05
C MET A 27 17.26 -19.05 -12.22
N LEU A 28 17.29 -18.35 -11.09
CA LEU A 28 16.10 -18.11 -10.27
C LEU A 28 15.00 -17.38 -11.03
N ASP A 29 15.38 -16.40 -11.86
CA ASP A 29 14.41 -15.66 -12.67
C ASP A 29 13.88 -16.51 -13.81
N ARG A 30 14.71 -17.38 -14.42
CA ARG A 30 14.26 -18.38 -15.39
C ARG A 30 13.29 -19.39 -14.77
N ILE A 31 13.58 -19.91 -13.58
CA ILE A 31 12.70 -20.82 -12.83
C ILE A 31 11.40 -20.11 -12.46
N LYS A 32 11.45 -18.88 -11.96
CA LYS A 32 10.23 -18.09 -11.68
C LYS A 32 9.41 -17.85 -12.93
N LEU A 33 10.04 -17.56 -14.07
CA LEU A 33 9.34 -17.38 -15.33
C LEU A 33 8.70 -18.69 -15.80
N GLN A 34 9.41 -19.82 -15.66
CA GLN A 34 8.91 -21.15 -16.02
C GLN A 34 7.77 -21.60 -15.11
N VAL A 35 7.86 -21.37 -13.80
CA VAL A 35 6.79 -21.63 -12.83
C VAL A 35 5.59 -20.72 -13.07
N ARG A 36 5.80 -19.43 -13.37
CA ARG A 36 4.71 -18.54 -13.77
C ARG A 36 4.04 -19.02 -15.04
N LYS A 37 4.83 -19.45 -16.04
CA LYS A 37 4.30 -19.99 -17.29
C LYS A 37 3.51 -21.27 -17.05
N GLU A 38 4.00 -22.21 -16.24
CA GLU A 38 3.27 -23.42 -15.87
C GLU A 38 2.00 -23.13 -15.04
N ILE A 39 2.04 -22.16 -14.13
CA ILE A 39 0.86 -21.76 -13.35
C ILE A 39 -0.17 -21.10 -14.26
N VAL A 40 0.26 -20.20 -15.16
CA VAL A 40 -0.63 -19.58 -16.15
C VAL A 40 -1.18 -20.64 -17.09
N ASP A 41 -0.37 -21.59 -17.56
CA ASP A 41 -0.83 -22.69 -18.42
C ASP A 41 -1.79 -23.62 -17.66
N LYS A 42 -1.60 -23.86 -16.35
CA LYS A 42 -2.52 -24.64 -15.51
C LYS A 42 -3.80 -23.88 -15.13
N LEU A 43 -3.75 -22.55 -15.04
CA LEU A 43 -4.92 -21.70 -14.77
C LEU A 43 -5.72 -21.42 -16.05
N MET A 44 -5.04 -21.33 -17.20
CA MET A 44 -5.64 -21.20 -18.54
C MET A 44 -6.14 -22.55 -19.07
N GLN A 45 -5.66 -23.67 -18.54
CA GLN A 45 -6.38 -24.94 -18.63
C GLN A 45 -7.65 -24.81 -17.80
N GLU A 46 -8.74 -24.39 -18.46
CA GLU A 46 -10.08 -24.47 -17.90
C GLU A 46 -10.24 -25.85 -17.23
N PRO A 47 -10.77 -25.92 -15.99
CA PRO A 47 -11.01 -27.20 -15.36
C PRO A 47 -11.89 -27.99 -16.32
N LYS A 48 -11.36 -29.11 -16.84
CA LYS A 48 -12.15 -30.08 -17.59
C LYS A 48 -13.18 -30.63 -16.63
N GLN A 49 -14.27 -29.88 -16.42
CA GLN A 49 -15.47 -30.38 -15.82
C GLN A 49 -15.81 -31.62 -16.64
N LYS A 50 -15.83 -32.78 -15.98
CA LYS A 50 -16.23 -34.02 -16.62
C LYS A 50 -17.56 -33.73 -17.30
N LYS A 51 -17.59 -33.72 -18.65
CA LYS A 51 -18.82 -33.59 -19.43
C LYS A 51 -19.72 -34.75 -19.02
N GLN A 52 -20.55 -34.55 -18.00
CA GLN A 52 -21.64 -35.45 -17.70
C GLN A 52 -22.48 -35.46 -18.96
N LYS A 53 -22.71 -36.65 -19.52
CA LYS A 53 -23.72 -36.82 -20.58
C LYS A 53 -25.06 -36.37 -20.00
N ARG A 54 -25.38 -35.08 -20.17
CA ARG A 54 -26.65 -34.53 -19.75
C ARG A 54 -27.74 -35.15 -20.63
N LEU A 55 -28.87 -35.47 -20.00
CA LEU A 55 -30.07 -35.86 -20.72
C LEU A 55 -30.42 -34.73 -21.69
N PHE A 56 -30.69 -35.10 -22.95
CA PHE A 56 -30.97 -34.15 -24.03
C PHE A 56 -32.08 -33.15 -23.65
N ASP A 57 -33.09 -33.60 -22.92
CA ASP A 57 -34.20 -32.75 -22.49
C ASP A 57 -33.79 -31.66 -21.48
N LEU A 58 -32.78 -31.93 -20.64
CA LEU A 58 -32.25 -30.93 -19.72
C LEU A 58 -31.45 -29.86 -20.48
N LYS A 59 -30.64 -30.28 -21.48
CA LYS A 59 -29.91 -29.35 -22.35
C LYS A 59 -30.87 -28.41 -23.10
N VAL A 60 -32.01 -28.95 -23.54
CA VAL A 60 -33.04 -28.17 -24.24
C VAL A 60 -33.73 -27.17 -23.29
N ALA A 61 -34.06 -27.57 -22.06
CA ALA A 61 -34.60 -26.67 -21.05
C ALA A 61 -33.62 -25.54 -20.69
N ASP A 62 -32.34 -25.86 -20.53
CA ASP A 62 -31.28 -24.88 -20.27
C ASP A 62 -31.17 -23.86 -21.42
N CYS A 63 -31.27 -24.31 -22.67
CA CYS A 63 -31.27 -23.42 -23.85
C CYS A 63 -32.50 -22.48 -23.90
N PHE A 64 -33.67 -22.91 -23.40
CA PHE A 64 -34.84 -22.02 -23.28
C PHE A 64 -34.59 -20.89 -22.29
N VAL A 65 -33.99 -21.20 -21.14
CA VAL A 65 -33.66 -20.20 -20.11
C VAL A 65 -32.62 -19.22 -20.64
N ILE A 66 -31.59 -19.71 -21.33
CA ILE A 66 -30.53 -18.87 -21.92
C ILE A 66 -31.13 -17.91 -22.97
N ASN A 67 -31.94 -18.41 -23.90
CA ASN A 67 -32.58 -17.56 -24.92
C ASN A 67 -33.53 -16.53 -24.29
N PHE A 68 -34.25 -16.92 -23.23
CA PHE A 68 -35.11 -15.98 -22.49
C PHE A 68 -34.29 -14.86 -21.85
N LEU A 69 -33.22 -15.19 -21.12
CA LEU A 69 -32.34 -14.19 -20.49
C LEU A 69 -31.69 -13.25 -21.51
N GLN A 70 -31.29 -13.78 -22.67
CA GLN A 70 -30.76 -12.97 -23.78
C GLN A 70 -31.84 -12.06 -24.37
N SER A 71 -33.07 -12.56 -24.55
CA SER A 71 -34.21 -11.76 -25.07
C SER A 71 -34.61 -10.60 -24.14
N GLN A 72 -34.40 -10.76 -22.84
CA GLN A 72 -34.66 -9.75 -21.81
C GLN A 72 -33.42 -8.89 -21.49
N ASN A 73 -32.35 -9.03 -22.27
CA ASN A 73 -31.08 -8.29 -22.13
C ASN A 73 -30.33 -8.52 -20.80
N PHE A 74 -30.53 -9.67 -20.15
CA PHE A 74 -29.77 -10.09 -18.96
C PHE A 74 -28.50 -10.86 -19.34
N LEU A 75 -27.59 -10.22 -20.06
CA LEU A 75 -26.40 -10.86 -20.64
C LEU A 75 -25.45 -11.44 -19.58
N CYS A 76 -25.21 -10.72 -18.48
CA CYS A 76 -24.32 -11.17 -17.40
C CYS A 76 -24.88 -12.42 -16.70
N THR A 77 -26.18 -12.43 -16.41
CA THR A 77 -26.87 -13.58 -15.81
C THR A 77 -26.87 -14.77 -16.76
N ALA A 78 -27.03 -14.55 -18.06
CA ALA A 78 -26.94 -15.60 -19.07
C ALA A 78 -25.53 -16.21 -19.13
N GLU A 79 -24.47 -15.41 -19.05
CA GLU A 79 -23.09 -15.92 -19.05
C GLU A 79 -22.76 -16.77 -17.83
N ILE A 80 -23.18 -16.33 -16.64
CA ILE A 80 -23.03 -17.12 -15.40
C ILE A 80 -23.82 -18.44 -15.53
N PHE A 81 -25.05 -18.36 -16.01
CA PHE A 81 -25.90 -19.55 -16.19
C PHE A 81 -25.33 -20.55 -17.21
N ILE A 82 -24.73 -20.07 -18.33
CA ILE A 82 -24.05 -20.94 -19.31
C ILE A 82 -22.89 -21.70 -18.67
N GLN A 83 -22.10 -21.01 -17.83
CA GLN A 83 -20.98 -21.62 -17.10
C GLN A 83 -21.44 -22.66 -16.07
N GLU A 84 -22.50 -22.36 -15.31
CA GLU A 84 -23.10 -23.28 -14.33
C GLU A 84 -23.77 -24.48 -15.00
N CYS A 85 -24.39 -24.27 -16.16
CA CYS A 85 -24.96 -25.35 -16.96
C CYS A 85 -23.91 -26.12 -17.77
N GLY A 86 -22.64 -25.72 -17.78
CA GLY A 86 -21.58 -26.42 -18.50
C GLY A 86 -21.91 -26.64 -19.99
N ILE A 87 -22.64 -25.71 -20.61
CA ILE A 87 -23.00 -25.73 -22.02
C ILE A 87 -21.94 -24.95 -22.79
N ASP A 88 -21.33 -25.57 -23.80
CA ASP A 88 -20.41 -24.86 -24.69
C ASP A 88 -21.18 -23.81 -25.50
N ARG A 89 -20.57 -22.65 -25.78
CA ARG A 89 -21.24 -21.56 -26.55
C ARG A 89 -21.74 -22.02 -27.94
N ILE A 90 -21.12 -23.04 -28.51
CA ILE A 90 -21.45 -23.65 -29.80
C ILE A 90 -22.70 -24.55 -29.70
N ASP A 91 -22.99 -25.04 -28.49
CA ASP A 91 -24.03 -26.02 -28.20
C ASP A 91 -25.37 -25.38 -27.79
N ILE A 92 -25.46 -24.04 -27.78
CA ILE A 92 -26.66 -23.28 -27.45
C ILE A 92 -27.57 -23.25 -28.67
N LEU A 93 -28.73 -23.92 -28.55
CA LEU A 93 -29.74 -23.94 -29.60
C LEU A 93 -30.42 -22.58 -29.71
N GLN A 94 -30.53 -22.05 -30.92
CA GLN A 94 -31.27 -20.82 -31.18
C GLN A 94 -32.78 -21.06 -31.05
N THR A 95 -33.55 -19.99 -30.81
CA THR A 95 -35.02 -20.05 -30.71
C THR A 95 -35.67 -20.80 -31.87
N GLN A 96 -35.18 -20.64 -33.10
CA GLN A 96 -35.72 -21.35 -34.27
C GLN A 96 -35.46 -22.86 -34.21
N GLU A 97 -34.28 -23.27 -33.74
CA GLU A 97 -33.89 -24.68 -33.60
C GLU A 97 -34.67 -25.36 -32.48
N LEU A 98 -34.91 -24.64 -31.37
CA LEU A 98 -35.75 -25.10 -30.26
C LEU A 98 -37.21 -25.31 -30.68
N LEU A 99 -37.75 -24.41 -31.51
CA LEU A 99 -39.12 -24.53 -32.03
C LEU A 99 -39.27 -25.73 -32.98
N GLN A 100 -38.28 -25.95 -33.86
CA GLN A 100 -38.24 -27.12 -34.74
C GLN A 100 -38.13 -28.43 -33.97
N LEU A 101 -37.29 -28.47 -32.92
CA LEU A 101 -37.11 -29.65 -32.06
C LEU A 101 -38.38 -30.05 -31.27
N HIS A 102 -39.34 -29.15 -31.14
CA HIS A 102 -40.57 -29.35 -30.38
C HIS A 102 -41.84 -29.27 -31.21
N GLY A 103 -41.72 -29.18 -32.54
CA GLY A 103 -42.86 -29.12 -33.45
C GLY A 103 -43.75 -27.90 -33.21
N LEU A 104 -43.18 -26.80 -32.71
CA LEU A 104 -43.91 -25.56 -32.45
C LEU A 104 -43.78 -24.63 -33.65
N THR A 105 -44.90 -24.02 -34.04
CA THR A 105 -44.85 -22.96 -35.04
C THR A 105 -44.40 -21.65 -34.38
N ILE A 106 -43.81 -20.75 -35.18
CA ILE A 106 -43.44 -19.39 -34.72
C ILE A 106 -44.67 -18.67 -34.14
N ARG A 107 -45.86 -18.91 -34.69
CA ARG A 107 -47.13 -18.36 -34.19
C ARG A 107 -47.48 -18.83 -32.77
N ASP A 108 -47.25 -20.10 -32.45
CA ASP A 108 -47.49 -20.62 -31.11
C ASP A 108 -46.54 -19.97 -30.08
N TYR A 109 -45.29 -19.75 -30.48
CA TYR A 109 -44.28 -19.09 -29.65
C TYR A 109 -44.61 -17.61 -29.39
N GLU A 110 -45.03 -16.88 -30.42
CA GLU A 110 -45.47 -15.49 -30.30
C GLU A 110 -46.71 -15.36 -29.40
N GLN A 111 -47.67 -16.29 -29.50
CA GLN A 111 -48.84 -16.31 -28.65
C GLN A 111 -48.47 -16.58 -27.18
N HIS A 112 -47.54 -17.49 -26.91
CA HIS A 112 -47.04 -17.76 -25.57
C HIS A 112 -46.23 -16.59 -24.99
N LEU A 113 -45.42 -15.92 -25.80
CA LEU A 113 -44.73 -14.69 -25.39
C LEU A 113 -45.71 -13.56 -25.06
N PHE A 114 -46.77 -13.40 -25.85
CA PHE A 114 -47.82 -12.42 -25.59
C PHE A 114 -48.54 -12.72 -24.27
N GLN A 115 -48.87 -13.98 -24.01
CA GLN A 115 -49.47 -14.42 -22.75
C GLN A 115 -48.54 -14.23 -21.53
N LEU A 116 -47.23 -14.41 -21.73
CA LEU A 116 -46.20 -14.16 -20.71
C LEU A 116 -46.10 -12.66 -20.38
N GLN A 117 -46.09 -11.80 -21.40
CA GLN A 117 -46.05 -10.35 -21.23
C GLN A 117 -47.31 -9.81 -20.52
N GLN A 118 -48.45 -10.45 -20.73
CA GLN A 118 -49.71 -10.15 -20.03
C GLN A 118 -49.79 -10.76 -18.63
N GLY A 119 -48.79 -11.53 -18.19
CA GLY A 119 -48.78 -12.19 -16.89
C GLY A 119 -49.82 -13.31 -16.73
N THR A 120 -50.43 -13.74 -17.85
CA THR A 120 -51.48 -14.79 -17.84
C THR A 120 -50.91 -16.19 -17.73
N ILE A 121 -49.65 -16.38 -18.11
CA ILE A 121 -48.93 -17.66 -18.05
C ILE A 121 -47.49 -17.37 -17.60
N SER A 122 -46.96 -18.22 -16.72
CA SER A 122 -45.55 -18.13 -16.29
C SER A 122 -44.58 -18.76 -17.30
N ALA A 123 -43.33 -18.30 -17.33
CA ALA A 123 -42.29 -18.87 -18.19
C ALA A 123 -42.07 -20.39 -17.94
N LEU A 124 -42.29 -20.84 -16.69
CA LEU A 124 -42.26 -22.24 -16.31
C LEU A 124 -43.43 -23.05 -16.89
N GLU A 125 -44.62 -22.46 -17.01
CA GLU A 125 -45.78 -23.11 -17.63
C GLU A 125 -45.62 -23.24 -19.15
N ILE A 126 -44.95 -22.28 -19.79
CA ILE A 126 -44.56 -22.36 -21.20
C ILE A 126 -43.54 -23.48 -21.39
N MET A 127 -42.47 -23.54 -20.59
CA MET A 127 -41.52 -24.66 -20.64
C MET A 127 -42.22 -26.00 -20.37
N ARG A 128 -43.18 -26.06 -19.44
CA ARG A 128 -43.96 -27.27 -19.14
C ARG A 128 -44.87 -27.68 -20.29
N SER A 129 -45.51 -26.75 -21.00
CA SER A 129 -46.37 -27.05 -22.15
C SER A 129 -45.56 -27.56 -23.34
N VAL A 130 -44.38 -26.98 -23.55
CA VAL A 130 -43.40 -27.34 -24.58
C VAL A 130 -42.82 -28.74 -24.32
N ILE A 131 -42.39 -29.04 -23.10
CA ILE A 131 -41.85 -30.36 -22.71
C ILE A 131 -42.95 -31.44 -22.72
N LYS A 132 -44.18 -31.10 -22.29
CA LYS A 132 -45.32 -32.04 -22.32
C LYS A 132 -45.70 -32.49 -23.72
N ARG A 133 -45.58 -31.63 -24.76
CA ARG A 133 -45.90 -32.02 -26.15
C ARG A 133 -44.94 -33.09 -26.69
N LYS A 134 -43.65 -33.04 -26.31
CA LYS A 134 -42.65 -34.06 -26.67
C LYS A 134 -42.91 -35.41 -25.98
N TYR A 135 -43.50 -35.38 -24.78
CA TYR A 135 -43.92 -36.57 -24.03
C TYR A 135 -45.40 -36.92 -24.21
N HIS A 136 -46.10 -36.27 -25.15
CA HIS A 136 -47.37 -36.76 -25.66
C HIS A 136 -47.08 -37.93 -26.62
N ILE A 137 -46.56 -39.02 -26.03
CA ILE A 137 -47.13 -40.32 -26.35
C ILE A 137 -48.62 -40.10 -26.16
N GLU A 138 -49.42 -40.41 -27.18
CA GLU A 138 -50.83 -40.66 -26.96
C GLU A 138 -50.91 -41.64 -25.79
N LYS A 139 -51.04 -41.10 -24.57
CA LYS A 139 -51.72 -41.80 -23.52
C LYS A 139 -53.10 -41.94 -24.11
N THR A 140 -53.33 -43.02 -24.84
CA THR A 140 -54.59 -43.73 -24.76
C THR A 140 -54.89 -43.72 -23.29
N ASP A 141 -55.78 -42.82 -22.90
CA ASP A 141 -56.40 -42.86 -21.61
C ASP A 141 -56.88 -44.30 -21.47
N HIS A 142 -56.18 -45.07 -20.63
CA HIS A 142 -56.84 -46.10 -19.85
C HIS A 142 -57.72 -45.36 -18.85
N SER A 143 -58.69 -44.60 -19.38
CA SER A 143 -59.97 -44.49 -18.74
C SER A 143 -60.39 -45.93 -18.53
N CYS A 144 -60.84 -46.24 -17.32
CA CYS A 144 -61.67 -47.41 -17.08
C CYS A 144 -62.89 -47.25 -17.98
N GLN A 145 -62.74 -47.64 -19.23
CA GLN A 145 -63.80 -47.91 -20.15
C GLN A 145 -64.44 -49.17 -19.57
N THR A 146 -65.60 -48.99 -18.96
CA THR A 146 -66.64 -50.01 -18.93
C THR A 146 -66.81 -50.51 -20.36
N ASP A 147 -66.02 -51.51 -20.74
CA ASP A 147 -66.25 -52.29 -21.94
C ASP A 147 -67.46 -53.16 -21.61
N GLU A 148 -68.63 -52.54 -21.73
CA GLU A 148 -69.92 -53.19 -21.95
C GLU A 148 -69.87 -53.94 -23.28
N ARG A 149 -69.05 -54.98 -23.35
CA ARG A 149 -69.34 -56.11 -24.22
C ARG A 149 -70.03 -57.13 -23.34
N GLU A 150 -71.33 -56.94 -23.18
CA GLU A 150 -72.20 -58.03 -22.80
C GLU A 150 -71.87 -59.21 -23.72
N GLU A 151 -71.24 -60.25 -23.18
CA GLU A 151 -71.29 -61.57 -23.80
C GLU A 151 -72.77 -61.85 -24.06
N THR A 152 -73.16 -61.87 -25.33
CA THR A 152 -74.53 -62.17 -25.73
C THR A 152 -74.94 -63.50 -25.11
N TYR A 153 -76.21 -63.63 -24.73
CA TYR A 153 -76.74 -64.83 -24.05
C TYR A 153 -76.39 -66.12 -24.81
N GLU A 154 -76.32 -66.05 -26.14
CA GLU A 154 -75.87 -67.13 -27.02
C GLU A 154 -74.41 -67.54 -26.83
N GLN A 155 -73.51 -66.59 -26.55
CA GLN A 155 -72.10 -66.88 -26.32
C GLN A 155 -71.93 -67.59 -24.98
N LYS A 156 -72.68 -67.17 -23.95
CA LYS A 156 -72.74 -67.86 -22.65
C LYS A 156 -73.34 -69.26 -22.76
N MET A 157 -74.42 -69.44 -23.53
CA MET A 157 -75.00 -70.75 -23.78
C MET A 157 -74.04 -71.67 -24.55
N ARG A 158 -73.37 -71.15 -25.59
CA ARG A 158 -72.35 -71.93 -26.32
C ARG A 158 -71.17 -72.32 -25.42
N ASN A 159 -70.70 -71.43 -24.55
CA ASN A 159 -69.63 -71.72 -23.60
C ASN A 159 -70.07 -72.76 -22.54
N LEU A 160 -71.33 -72.70 -22.08
CA LEU A 160 -71.90 -73.71 -21.17
C LEU A 160 -72.08 -75.06 -21.87
N GLU A 161 -72.63 -75.10 -23.09
CA GLU A 161 -72.80 -76.32 -23.87
C GLU A 161 -71.46 -76.97 -24.20
N THR A 162 -70.45 -76.19 -24.62
CA THR A 162 -69.10 -76.72 -24.82
C THR A 162 -68.46 -77.18 -23.52
N GLY A 163 -68.69 -76.48 -22.40
CA GLY A 163 -68.27 -76.92 -21.07
C GLY A 163 -68.91 -78.25 -20.64
N PHE A 164 -70.21 -78.41 -20.93
CA PHE A 164 -70.98 -79.61 -20.58
C PHE A 164 -70.60 -80.80 -21.48
N LEU A 165 -70.45 -80.57 -22.78
CA LEU A 165 -69.96 -81.58 -23.74
C LEU A 165 -68.55 -82.05 -23.39
N LYS A 166 -67.66 -81.15 -22.98
CA LYS A 166 -66.34 -81.52 -22.47
C LYS A 166 -66.42 -82.40 -21.23
N LYS A 167 -67.32 -82.10 -20.28
CA LYS A 167 -67.54 -82.95 -19.09
C LYS A 167 -68.12 -84.32 -19.42
N ILE A 168 -69.11 -84.39 -20.31
CA ILE A 168 -69.71 -85.66 -20.77
C ILE A 168 -68.68 -86.52 -21.51
N ASN A 169 -67.89 -85.91 -22.40
CA ASN A 169 -66.83 -86.62 -23.11
C ASN A 169 -65.72 -87.07 -22.15
N TYR A 170 -65.38 -86.26 -21.15
CA TYR A 170 -64.43 -86.65 -20.11
C TYR A 170 -64.95 -87.85 -19.30
N SER A 171 -66.21 -87.84 -18.86
CA SER A 171 -66.83 -88.98 -18.16
C SER A 171 -66.89 -90.25 -19.01
N ARG A 172 -67.24 -90.15 -20.30
CA ARG A 172 -67.27 -91.31 -21.21
C ARG A 172 -65.89 -91.89 -21.48
N LEU A 173 -64.86 -91.06 -21.66
CA LEU A 173 -63.47 -91.53 -21.74
C LEU A 173 -63.01 -92.14 -20.42
N HIS A 174 -63.49 -91.64 -19.29
CA HIS A 174 -63.14 -92.15 -17.97
C HIS A 174 -63.67 -93.56 -17.73
N ASP A 175 -64.85 -93.88 -18.25
CA ASP A 175 -65.49 -95.20 -18.16
C ASP A 175 -64.85 -96.24 -19.11
N MET A 176 -64.18 -95.81 -20.18
CA MET A 176 -63.52 -96.69 -21.16
C MET A 176 -62.06 -97.04 -20.85
N GLN A 177 -61.43 -96.40 -19.85
CA GLN A 177 -60.06 -96.70 -19.45
C GLN A 177 -59.98 -97.93 -18.54
N THR A 178 -59.01 -98.79 -18.81
CA THR A 178 -58.69 -99.93 -17.94
C THR A 178 -58.16 -99.46 -16.58
N ILE A 179 -58.33 -100.28 -15.53
CA ILE A 179 -57.86 -99.93 -14.16
C ILE A 179 -56.35 -99.64 -14.16
N GLU A 180 -55.56 -100.34 -14.99
CA GLU A 180 -54.12 -100.14 -15.13
C GLU A 180 -53.77 -98.78 -15.73
N GLU A 181 -54.47 -98.32 -16.77
CA GLU A 181 -54.27 -96.99 -17.33
C GLU A 181 -54.62 -95.89 -16.33
N ARG A 182 -55.68 -96.07 -15.54
CA ARG A 182 -56.04 -95.13 -14.47
C ARG A 182 -54.94 -95.07 -13.40
N MET A 183 -54.41 -96.21 -12.97
CA MET A 183 -53.30 -96.27 -12.02
C MET A 183 -52.03 -95.63 -12.58
N ASN A 184 -51.74 -95.80 -13.87
CA ASN A 184 -50.56 -95.23 -14.51
C ASN A 184 -50.69 -93.70 -14.68
N ASN A 185 -51.87 -93.20 -15.06
CA ASN A 185 -52.14 -91.77 -15.11
C ASN A 185 -52.09 -91.14 -13.71
N LEU A 186 -52.60 -91.82 -12.70
CA LEU A 186 -52.56 -91.34 -11.31
C LEU A 186 -51.12 -91.32 -10.76
N ARG A 187 -50.26 -92.28 -11.16
CA ARG A 187 -48.81 -92.23 -10.88
C ARG A 187 -48.14 -91.04 -11.55
N LYS A 188 -48.40 -90.81 -12.85
CA LYS A 188 -47.86 -89.65 -13.59
C LYS A 188 -48.33 -88.32 -12.99
N ASP A 189 -49.59 -88.21 -12.58
CA ASP A 189 -50.12 -87.02 -11.91
C ASP A 189 -49.47 -86.79 -10.55
N ILE A 190 -49.22 -87.85 -9.79
CA ILE A 190 -48.50 -87.77 -8.51
C ILE A 190 -47.05 -87.35 -8.73
N GLU A 191 -46.33 -87.98 -9.66
CA GLU A 191 -44.96 -87.62 -10.03
C GLU A 191 -44.87 -86.16 -10.51
N SER A 192 -45.78 -85.75 -11.39
CA SER A 192 -45.88 -84.36 -11.88
C SER A 192 -46.13 -83.38 -10.73
N LYS A 193 -47.03 -83.71 -9.79
CA LYS A 193 -47.27 -82.87 -8.59
C LYS A 193 -46.03 -82.79 -7.69
N TYR A 194 -45.30 -83.89 -7.51
CA TYR A 194 -44.07 -83.87 -6.72
C TYR A 194 -42.98 -83.07 -7.42
N GLN A 195 -42.83 -83.21 -8.73
CA GLN A 195 -41.85 -82.46 -9.51
C GLN A 195 -42.17 -80.97 -9.53
N ALA A 196 -43.43 -80.57 -9.70
CA ALA A 196 -43.86 -79.19 -9.59
C ALA A 196 -43.62 -78.60 -8.19
N LYS A 197 -43.87 -79.38 -7.12
CA LYS A 197 -43.53 -78.96 -5.74
C LYS A 197 -42.02 -78.79 -5.56
N LEU A 198 -41.23 -79.72 -6.07
CA LEU A 198 -39.78 -79.69 -5.95
C LEU A 198 -39.18 -78.50 -6.73
N GLU A 199 -39.68 -78.22 -7.93
CA GLU A 199 -39.35 -77.02 -8.70
C GLU A 199 -39.74 -75.74 -7.98
N SER A 200 -40.94 -75.68 -7.38
CA SER A 200 -41.38 -74.52 -6.60
C SER A 200 -40.48 -74.27 -5.38
N GLU A 201 -40.03 -75.33 -4.72
CA GLU A 201 -39.15 -75.23 -3.55
C GLU A 201 -37.72 -74.82 -3.98
N ILE A 202 -37.23 -75.32 -5.13
CA ILE A 202 -35.96 -74.87 -5.71
C ILE A 202 -36.00 -73.38 -6.05
N ILE A 203 -37.10 -72.89 -6.65
CA ILE A 203 -37.27 -71.46 -6.96
C ILE A 203 -37.25 -70.65 -5.66
N ARG A 204 -38.03 -71.08 -4.66
CA ARG A 204 -38.08 -70.42 -3.34
C ARG A 204 -36.69 -70.37 -2.67
N LEU A 205 -35.92 -71.46 -2.72
CA LEU A 205 -34.56 -71.49 -2.18
C LEU A 205 -33.62 -70.53 -2.92
N LYS A 206 -33.67 -70.50 -4.26
CA LYS A 206 -32.89 -69.55 -5.07
C LYS A 206 -33.26 -68.10 -4.78
N GLU A 207 -34.53 -67.79 -4.64
CA GLU A 207 -35.01 -66.45 -4.26
C GLU A 207 -34.50 -66.05 -2.88
N HIS A 208 -34.53 -66.99 -1.92
CA HIS A 208 -34.01 -66.76 -0.57
C HIS A 208 -32.49 -66.53 -0.57
N GLU A 209 -31.72 -67.34 -1.30
CA GLU A 209 -30.27 -67.16 -1.45
C GLU A 209 -29.92 -65.82 -2.11
N MET A 210 -30.64 -65.43 -3.17
CA MET A 210 -30.45 -64.14 -3.81
C MET A 210 -30.75 -62.97 -2.84
N GLU A 211 -31.78 -63.08 -2.02
CA GLU A 211 -32.10 -62.03 -1.04
C GLU A 211 -31.05 -61.97 0.08
N MET A 212 -30.54 -63.10 0.54
CA MET A 212 -29.41 -63.15 1.48
C MET A 212 -28.17 -62.45 0.91
N ILE A 213 -27.79 -62.74 -0.34
CA ILE A 213 -26.67 -62.09 -1.01
C ILE A 213 -26.90 -60.57 -1.10
N ARG A 214 -28.11 -60.14 -1.50
CA ARG A 214 -28.44 -58.70 -1.56
C ARG A 214 -28.35 -58.04 -0.19
N GLN A 215 -28.78 -58.72 0.87
CA GLN A 215 -28.70 -58.20 2.23
C GLN A 215 -27.25 -58.07 2.70
N GLU A 216 -26.41 -59.06 2.43
CA GLU A 216 -24.97 -59.01 2.73
C GLU A 216 -24.28 -57.88 1.97
N GLU A 217 -24.58 -57.69 0.68
CA GLU A 217 -24.06 -56.60 -0.12
C GLU A 217 -24.49 -55.23 0.44
N ARG A 218 -25.78 -55.05 0.79
CA ARG A 218 -26.26 -53.81 1.43
C ARG A 218 -25.49 -53.50 2.70
N ILE A 219 -25.33 -54.48 3.60
CA ILE A 219 -24.59 -54.31 4.86
C ILE A 219 -23.13 -53.92 4.56
N ARG A 220 -22.51 -54.55 3.56
CA ARG A 220 -21.13 -54.24 3.14
C ARG A 220 -21.01 -52.80 2.64
N TYR A 221 -21.94 -52.35 1.78
CA TYR A 221 -21.96 -50.99 1.27
C TYR A 221 -22.26 -49.96 2.35
N GLU A 222 -23.18 -50.24 3.27
CA GLU A 222 -23.46 -49.38 4.42
C GLU A 222 -22.23 -49.22 5.31
N LYS A 223 -21.51 -50.32 5.59
CA LYS A 223 -20.27 -50.27 6.37
C LYS A 223 -19.19 -49.45 5.66
N MET A 224 -19.02 -49.64 4.35
CA MET A 224 -18.07 -48.86 3.55
C MET A 224 -18.43 -47.38 3.52
N LEU A 225 -19.71 -47.04 3.32
CA LEU A 225 -20.20 -45.66 3.38
C LEU A 225 -19.96 -45.02 4.75
N LYS A 226 -20.21 -45.76 5.83
CA LYS A 226 -19.98 -45.27 7.19
C LYS A 226 -18.49 -45.01 7.46
N GLN A 227 -17.60 -45.88 6.99
CA GLN A 227 -16.15 -45.68 7.09
C GLN A 227 -15.69 -44.46 6.28
N MET A 228 -16.15 -44.32 5.03
CA MET A 228 -15.81 -43.17 4.18
C MET A 228 -16.30 -41.85 4.78
N LYS A 229 -17.51 -41.84 5.38
CA LYS A 229 -18.03 -40.66 6.10
C LYS A 229 -17.18 -40.32 7.32
N SER A 230 -16.88 -41.32 8.18
CA SER A 230 -16.03 -41.11 9.36
C SER A 230 -14.65 -40.56 8.98
N GLY A 231 -14.02 -41.14 7.96
CA GLY A 231 -12.71 -40.66 7.49
C GLY A 231 -12.76 -39.23 6.93
N ALA A 232 -13.83 -38.88 6.20
CA ALA A 232 -14.01 -37.52 5.70
C ALA A 232 -14.27 -36.52 6.83
N ASP A 233 -15.05 -36.91 7.85
CA ASP A 233 -15.33 -36.08 9.02
C ASP A 233 -14.07 -35.86 9.87
N GLU A 234 -13.24 -36.90 10.04
CA GLU A 234 -11.93 -36.83 10.70
C GLU A 234 -10.97 -35.90 9.95
N GLU A 235 -10.82 -36.07 8.62
CA GLU A 235 -9.95 -35.20 7.81
C GLU A 235 -10.43 -33.73 7.83
N TYR A 236 -11.75 -33.51 7.81
CA TYR A 236 -12.32 -32.17 7.94
C TYR A 236 -12.02 -31.56 9.31
N LEU A 237 -12.16 -32.35 10.38
CA LEU A 237 -11.88 -31.91 11.74
C LEU A 237 -10.39 -31.54 11.92
N GLU A 238 -9.47 -32.34 11.37
CA GLU A 238 -8.03 -32.07 11.38
C GLU A 238 -7.71 -30.77 10.63
N LYS A 239 -8.26 -30.58 9.42
CA LYS A 239 -8.08 -29.33 8.65
C LYS A 239 -8.62 -28.13 9.42
N LEU A 240 -9.75 -28.28 10.09
CA LEU A 240 -10.35 -27.20 10.87
C LEU A 240 -9.49 -26.83 12.09
N GLN A 241 -8.88 -27.83 12.76
CA GLN A 241 -7.92 -27.61 13.83
C GLN A 241 -6.62 -26.94 13.33
N GLU A 242 -6.09 -27.37 12.19
CA GLU A 242 -4.90 -26.76 11.59
C GLU A 242 -5.15 -25.30 11.20
N LEU A 243 -6.31 -25.00 10.62
CA LEU A 243 -6.71 -23.63 10.29
C LEU A 243 -6.86 -22.75 11.53
N LYS A 244 -7.49 -23.27 12.60
CA LYS A 244 -7.58 -22.55 13.88
C LYS A 244 -6.21 -22.26 14.48
N LYS A 245 -5.29 -23.23 14.44
CA LYS A 245 -3.91 -23.03 14.91
C LYS A 245 -3.19 -21.96 14.10
N LYS A 246 -3.33 -21.97 12.77
CA LYS A 246 -2.76 -20.94 11.89
C LYS A 246 -3.35 -19.55 12.17
N GLU A 247 -4.65 -19.47 12.46
CA GLU A 247 -5.32 -18.24 12.85
C GLU A 247 -4.80 -17.71 14.19
N GLU A 248 -4.68 -18.56 15.21
CA GLU A 248 -4.12 -18.20 16.52
C GLU A 248 -2.68 -17.71 16.40
N GLU A 249 -1.83 -18.39 15.63
CA GLU A 249 -0.45 -17.96 15.38
C GLU A 249 -0.41 -16.62 14.64
N ALA A 250 -1.31 -16.38 13.69
CA ALA A 250 -1.42 -15.11 12.99
C ALA A 250 -1.84 -13.98 13.93
N LEU A 251 -2.81 -14.22 14.82
CA LEU A 251 -3.23 -13.27 15.84
C LEU A 251 -2.10 -12.94 16.82
N ILE A 252 -1.32 -13.92 17.26
CA ILE A 252 -0.14 -13.70 18.11
C ILE A 252 0.89 -12.81 17.40
N ARG A 253 1.18 -13.09 16.12
CA ARG A 253 2.11 -12.27 15.31
C ARG A 253 1.61 -10.84 15.14
N ILE A 254 0.31 -10.64 14.90
CA ILE A 254 -0.30 -9.32 14.77
C ILE A 254 -0.21 -8.57 16.11
N ASN A 255 -0.58 -9.20 17.21
CA ASN A 255 -0.51 -8.59 18.54
C ASN A 255 0.93 -8.22 18.93
N ALA A 256 1.92 -9.05 18.59
CA ALA A 256 3.33 -8.72 18.80
C ALA A 256 3.76 -7.48 18.00
N LYS A 257 3.33 -7.37 16.73
CA LYS A 257 3.58 -6.19 15.90
C LYS A 257 2.89 -4.94 16.45
N LEU A 258 1.65 -5.06 16.91
CA LEU A 258 0.90 -3.95 17.51
C LEU A 258 1.61 -3.43 18.76
N LYS A 259 2.04 -4.32 19.67
CA LYS A 259 2.82 -3.94 20.86
C LYS A 259 4.14 -3.24 20.50
N ALA A 260 4.84 -3.73 19.47
CA ALA A 260 6.07 -3.09 19.01
C ALA A 260 5.82 -1.68 18.44
N ILE A 261 4.72 -1.48 17.70
CA ILE A 261 4.32 -0.15 17.19
C ILE A 261 3.94 0.78 18.34
N GLU A 262 3.20 0.29 19.34
CA GLU A 262 2.84 1.06 20.53
C GLU A 262 4.07 1.51 21.32
N GLN A 263 5.06 0.62 21.46
CA GLN A 263 6.33 0.94 22.10
C GLN A 263 7.12 2.00 21.31
N ASP A 264 7.29 1.83 19.99
CA ASP A 264 7.99 2.81 19.15
C ASP A 264 7.29 4.19 19.18
N LYS A 265 5.95 4.20 19.17
CA LYS A 265 5.16 5.43 19.31
C LYS A 265 5.42 6.11 20.66
N PHE A 266 5.45 5.34 21.74
CA PHE A 266 5.70 5.85 23.08
C PHE A 266 7.13 6.41 23.21
N GLU A 267 8.13 5.70 22.69
CA GLU A 267 9.53 6.15 22.67
C GLU A 267 9.69 7.45 21.87
N LYS A 268 9.08 7.54 20.68
CA LYS A 268 9.05 8.79 19.89
C LYS A 268 8.38 9.93 20.62
N GLN A 269 7.28 9.66 21.33
CA GLN A 269 6.59 10.69 22.10
C GLN A 269 7.47 11.20 23.25
N GLN A 270 8.19 10.32 23.95
CA GLN A 270 9.15 10.73 24.98
C GLN A 270 10.33 11.51 24.40
N GLU A 271 10.81 11.12 23.22
CA GLU A 271 11.88 11.84 22.53
C GLU A 271 11.46 13.26 22.16
N ILE A 272 10.27 13.43 21.58
CA ILE A 272 9.71 14.75 21.27
C ILE A 272 9.56 15.59 22.54
N GLN A 273 9.11 15.00 23.66
CA GLN A 273 9.00 15.70 24.93
C GLN A 273 10.38 16.16 25.46
N ARG A 274 11.43 15.34 25.32
CA ARG A 274 12.79 15.73 25.68
C ARG A 274 13.30 16.88 24.82
N GLN A 275 13.12 16.81 23.51
CA GLN A 275 13.52 17.88 22.58
C GLN A 275 12.78 19.20 22.85
N LEU A 276 11.47 19.13 23.15
CA LEU A 276 10.70 20.32 23.54
C LEU A 276 11.24 20.94 24.83
N HIS A 277 11.61 20.12 25.82
CA HIS A 277 12.19 20.60 27.06
C HIS A 277 13.56 21.25 26.84
N GLU A 278 14.42 20.66 26.00
CA GLU A 278 15.72 21.22 25.62
C GLU A 278 15.57 22.56 24.91
N LEU A 279 14.66 22.66 23.93
CA LEU A 279 14.36 23.91 23.24
C LEU A 279 13.85 25.00 24.18
N GLU A 280 13.03 24.63 25.18
CA GLU A 280 12.56 25.57 26.19
C GLU A 280 13.71 26.08 27.07
N GLN A 281 14.64 25.19 27.46
CA GLN A 281 15.85 25.60 28.18
C GLN A 281 16.75 26.51 27.35
N GLU A 282 16.96 26.22 26.07
CA GLU A 282 17.71 27.07 25.15
C GLU A 282 17.05 28.44 24.98
N LYS A 283 15.73 28.48 24.85
CA LYS A 283 14.97 29.74 24.79
C LYS A 283 15.17 30.57 26.06
N ILE A 284 15.19 29.94 27.24
CA ILE A 284 15.49 30.62 28.51
C ILE A 284 16.93 31.15 28.51
N LYS A 285 17.92 30.35 28.09
CA LYS A 285 19.33 30.78 28.01
C LYS A 285 19.50 31.96 27.06
N TYR A 286 18.90 31.89 25.87
CA TYR A 286 18.92 32.96 24.88
C TYR A 286 18.27 34.24 25.43
N HIS A 287 17.13 34.13 26.11
CA HIS A 287 16.48 35.28 26.73
C HIS A 287 17.37 35.93 27.80
N ARG A 288 18.04 35.14 28.65
CA ARG A 288 19.02 35.65 29.62
C ARG A 288 20.19 36.37 28.95
N HIS A 289 20.76 35.77 27.90
CA HIS A 289 21.86 36.38 27.14
C HIS A 289 21.42 37.73 26.53
N LYS A 290 20.24 37.76 25.91
CA LYS A 290 19.68 38.99 25.35
C LYS A 290 19.48 40.09 26.40
N CYS A 291 19.06 39.74 27.61
CA CYS A 291 18.96 40.71 28.71
C CYS A 291 20.33 41.23 29.13
N LEU A 292 21.33 40.35 29.28
CA LEU A 292 22.70 40.73 29.59
C LEU A 292 23.29 41.66 28.53
N ASP A 293 23.15 41.33 27.24
CA ASP A 293 23.61 42.18 26.14
C ASP A 293 22.94 43.56 26.18
N SER A 294 21.62 43.59 26.46
CA SER A 294 20.90 44.85 26.60
C SER A 294 21.42 45.69 27.78
N ASP A 295 21.84 45.06 28.87
CA ASP A 295 22.35 45.76 30.04
C ASP A 295 23.80 46.23 29.82
N VAL A 296 24.62 45.45 29.12
CA VAL A 296 25.96 45.87 28.65
C VAL A 296 25.85 47.10 27.76
N VAL A 297 24.96 47.09 26.76
CA VAL A 297 24.76 48.26 25.88
C VAL A 297 24.30 49.50 26.66
N LYS A 298 23.41 49.33 27.66
CA LYS A 298 23.00 50.45 28.52
C LYS A 298 24.19 50.99 29.34
N GLN A 299 25.03 50.10 29.86
CA GLN A 299 26.22 50.49 30.61
C GLN A 299 27.21 51.25 29.73
N GLU A 300 27.53 50.74 28.54
CA GLU A 300 28.40 51.42 27.58
C GLU A 300 27.85 52.80 27.18
N LEU A 301 26.53 52.92 26.97
CA LEU A 301 25.89 54.21 26.71
C LEU A 301 26.04 55.18 27.90
N ALA A 302 25.84 54.71 29.12
CA ALA A 302 26.01 55.53 30.33
C ALA A 302 27.47 55.97 30.53
N GLU A 303 28.44 55.09 30.26
CA GLU A 303 29.88 55.41 30.29
C GLU A 303 30.23 56.46 29.22
N MET A 304 29.70 56.30 28.00
CA MET A 304 29.86 57.29 26.94
C MET A 304 29.25 58.65 27.27
N GLU A 305 28.10 58.68 27.96
CA GLU A 305 27.50 59.92 28.44
C GLU A 305 28.32 60.56 29.56
N ALA A 306 28.87 59.77 30.49
CA ALA A 306 29.78 60.26 31.53
C ALA A 306 31.04 60.89 30.92
N ILE A 307 31.69 60.20 29.96
CA ILE A 307 32.86 60.71 29.23
C ILE A 307 32.50 62.00 28.49
N LYS A 308 31.35 62.05 27.81
CA LYS A 308 30.88 63.29 27.15
C LYS A 308 30.69 64.42 28.14
N MET A 309 30.17 64.15 29.33
CA MET A 309 29.98 65.15 30.37
C MET A 309 31.31 65.66 30.91
N ASP A 310 32.28 64.78 31.13
CA ASP A 310 33.62 65.15 31.61
C ASP A 310 34.41 65.93 30.55
N LEU A 311 34.31 65.54 29.27
CA LEU A 311 34.87 66.31 28.17
C LEU A 311 34.25 67.71 28.07
N ARG A 312 32.94 67.84 28.27
CA ARG A 312 32.27 69.16 28.31
C ARG A 312 32.82 70.02 29.45
N LYS A 313 32.96 69.45 30.66
CA LYS A 313 33.56 70.16 31.79
C LYS A 313 34.99 70.60 31.50
N ALA A 314 35.81 69.70 30.95
CA ALA A 314 37.19 70.00 30.57
C ALA A 314 37.27 71.10 29.50
N ILE A 315 36.37 71.11 28.52
CA ILE A 315 36.26 72.18 27.52
C ILE A 315 35.89 73.50 28.19
N ASP A 316 34.94 73.52 29.12
CA ASP A 316 34.52 74.73 29.82
C ASP A 316 35.62 75.25 30.76
N GLU A 317 36.35 74.37 31.45
CA GLU A 317 37.54 74.71 32.24
C GLU A 317 38.66 75.27 31.36
N TYR A 318 38.92 74.65 30.21
CA TYR A 318 39.88 75.14 29.24
C TYR A 318 39.49 76.53 28.70
N LYS A 319 38.21 76.75 28.39
CA LYS A 319 37.70 78.07 27.97
C LYS A 319 37.92 79.12 29.06
N LYS A 320 37.56 78.83 30.31
CA LYS A 320 37.79 79.74 31.44
C LYS A 320 39.27 80.03 31.66
N SER A 321 40.13 79.01 31.59
CA SER A 321 41.58 79.16 31.70
C SER A 321 42.11 80.04 30.57
N LYS A 322 41.67 79.78 29.33
CA LYS A 322 42.02 80.58 28.16
C LYS A 322 41.56 82.03 28.30
N GLU A 323 40.32 82.28 28.71
CA GLU A 323 39.81 83.63 28.96
C GLU A 323 40.61 84.35 30.04
N SER A 324 40.99 83.66 31.11
CA SER A 324 41.86 84.23 32.15
C SER A 324 43.25 84.57 31.63
N LEU A 325 43.82 83.72 30.77
CA LEU A 325 45.14 83.91 30.16
C LEU A 325 45.09 85.04 29.13
N ASP A 326 44.03 85.12 28.34
CA ASP A 326 43.76 86.22 27.40
C ASP A 326 43.58 87.54 28.15
N GLN A 327 42.85 87.56 29.27
CA GLN A 327 42.75 88.75 30.13
C GLN A 327 44.10 89.14 30.73
N GLN A 328 44.92 88.17 31.14
CA GLN A 328 46.26 88.45 31.65
C GLN A 328 47.17 89.00 30.54
N ASN A 329 47.10 88.44 29.34
CA ASN A 329 47.82 88.93 28.16
C ASN A 329 47.37 90.34 27.77
N ILE A 330 46.07 90.64 27.83
CA ILE A 330 45.52 91.99 27.60
C ILE A 330 46.09 92.95 28.64
N LYS A 331 46.04 92.61 29.94
CA LYS A 331 46.62 93.45 31.00
C LYS A 331 48.13 93.65 30.83
N GLN A 332 48.87 92.61 30.47
CA GLN A 332 50.30 92.72 30.19
C GLN A 332 50.55 93.60 28.96
N ALA A 333 49.76 93.47 27.90
CA ALA A 333 49.83 94.30 26.71
C ALA A 333 49.45 95.77 27.00
N GLU A 334 48.48 96.01 27.89
CA GLU A 334 48.11 97.34 28.38
C GLU A 334 49.23 97.96 29.21
N MET A 335 49.82 97.23 30.15
CA MET A 335 51.00 97.70 30.90
C MET A 335 52.20 97.96 29.99
N LEU A 336 52.45 97.09 29.02
CA LEU A 336 53.49 97.31 28.00
C LEU A 336 53.16 98.54 27.15
N ASN A 337 51.90 98.73 26.76
CA ASN A 337 51.47 99.91 26.01
C ASN A 337 51.61 101.18 26.84
N GLU A 338 51.30 101.17 28.13
CA GLU A 338 51.53 102.30 29.01
C GLU A 338 53.02 102.57 29.18
N TYR A 339 53.82 101.54 29.41
CA TYR A 339 55.28 101.66 29.46
C TYR A 339 55.85 102.23 28.14
N TRP A 340 55.38 101.76 26.99
CA TRP A 340 55.79 102.29 25.68
C TRP A 340 55.26 103.70 25.44
N LYS A 341 54.05 104.05 25.88
CA LYS A 341 53.53 105.42 25.81
C LYS A 341 54.35 106.36 26.69
N GLU A 342 54.73 105.93 27.88
CA GLU A 342 55.56 106.68 28.81
C GLU A 342 57.01 106.79 28.29
N LYS A 343 57.54 105.73 27.69
CA LYS A 343 58.86 105.72 27.05
C LYS A 343 58.89 106.58 25.78
N ILE A 344 57.86 106.52 24.93
CA ILE A 344 57.70 107.39 23.76
C ILE A 344 57.45 108.83 24.20
N ALA A 345 56.76 109.08 25.32
CA ALA A 345 56.60 110.42 25.88
C ALA A 345 57.94 110.97 26.41
N LYS A 346 58.72 110.16 27.14
CA LYS A 346 60.08 110.50 27.60
C LYS A 346 61.07 110.66 26.44
N GLU A 347 60.96 109.85 25.40
CA GLU A 347 61.75 110.00 24.16
C GLU A 347 61.30 111.22 23.34
N ARG A 348 60.01 111.59 23.34
CA ARG A 348 59.51 112.83 22.71
C ARG A 348 59.83 114.09 23.51
N GLU A 349 59.95 114.00 24.83
CA GLU A 349 60.45 115.08 25.70
C GLU A 349 61.97 115.24 25.55
N ALA A 350 62.73 114.14 25.55
CA ALA A 350 64.17 114.16 25.28
C ALA A 350 64.52 114.63 23.84
N LYS A 351 63.73 114.23 22.83
CA LYS A 351 63.90 114.65 21.42
C LYS A 351 63.32 116.04 21.09
N LYS A 352 62.69 116.73 22.06
CA LYS A 352 62.36 118.17 21.96
C LYS A 352 63.51 119.07 22.44
N GLU A 353 64.49 118.53 23.17
CA GLU A 353 65.74 119.24 23.55
C GLU A 353 66.91 118.98 22.57
N GLU A 354 66.86 117.93 21.76
CA GLU A 354 67.88 117.62 20.74
C GLU A 354 67.21 117.35 19.38
N GLY A 355 67.15 118.38 18.52
CA GLY A 355 66.58 118.26 17.18
C GLY A 355 67.36 117.28 16.31
N ILE A 356 66.83 116.05 16.14
CA ILE A 356 67.41 115.02 15.28
C ILE A 356 66.30 114.25 14.53
N ASP A 357 66.57 114.08 13.24
CA ASP A 357 65.81 113.45 12.15
C ASP A 357 65.74 111.91 12.29
N ASP A 358 64.53 111.34 12.35
CA ASP A 358 64.20 110.03 12.96
C ASP A 358 63.78 108.94 11.94
N ASP A 359 64.15 109.10 10.66
CA ASP A 359 63.65 108.23 9.56
C ASP A 359 64.57 107.06 9.19
N THR A 360 65.80 106.97 9.73
CA THR A 360 66.77 105.92 9.31
C THR A 360 66.77 104.67 10.19
N ASP A 361 66.46 104.78 11.49
CA ASP A 361 66.49 103.62 12.41
C ASP A 361 65.18 102.80 12.41
N TRP A 362 64.04 103.42 12.09
CA TRP A 362 62.74 102.75 12.01
C TRP A 362 62.68 101.73 10.85
N VAL A 363 63.32 102.07 9.71
CA VAL A 363 63.38 101.20 8.53
C VAL A 363 64.21 99.93 8.80
N LYS A 364 65.26 100.03 9.62
CA LYS A 364 66.10 98.88 9.99
C LYS A 364 65.37 97.90 10.90
N TYR A 365 64.62 98.42 11.88
CA TYR A 365 63.77 97.62 12.77
C TYR A 365 62.62 96.91 12.02
N GLN A 366 61.95 97.60 11.09
CA GLN A 366 60.92 97.01 10.22
C GLN A 366 61.49 95.87 9.37
N LYS A 367 62.68 96.04 8.80
CA LYS A 367 63.33 95.04 7.94
C LYS A 367 63.74 93.77 8.69
N ASP A 368 64.24 93.91 9.92
CA ASP A 368 64.60 92.78 10.79
C ASP A 368 63.37 92.04 11.30
N ASN A 369 62.28 92.74 11.61
CA ASN A 369 61.04 92.12 12.06
C ASN A 369 60.31 91.37 10.91
N CYS A 370 60.32 91.92 9.69
CA CYS A 370 59.87 91.23 8.49
C CYS A 370 60.70 89.96 8.22
N SER A 371 62.03 90.02 8.36
CA SER A 371 62.90 88.86 8.17
C SER A 371 62.63 87.76 9.20
N ARG A 372 62.32 88.12 10.45
CA ARG A 372 61.97 87.16 11.50
C ARG A 372 60.63 86.48 11.22
N LEU A 373 59.61 87.25 10.84
CA LEU A 373 58.29 86.71 10.48
C LEU A 373 58.35 85.82 9.24
N GLN A 374 59.21 86.16 8.28
CA GLN A 374 59.42 85.36 7.08
C GLN A 374 60.07 84.00 7.39
N LYS A 375 61.08 83.97 8.26
CA LYS A 375 61.67 82.71 8.75
C LYS A 375 60.66 81.85 9.51
N GLN A 376 59.79 82.46 10.34
CA GLN A 376 58.76 81.72 11.07
C GLN A 376 57.69 81.14 10.12
N ARG A 377 57.32 81.89 9.07
CA ARG A 377 56.41 81.40 8.02
C ARG A 377 57.01 80.23 7.25
N GLU A 378 58.29 80.29 6.87
CA GLU A 378 58.99 79.20 6.18
C GLU A 378 59.06 77.93 7.04
N TYR A 379 59.32 78.07 8.35
CA TYR A 379 59.28 76.95 9.28
C TYR A 379 57.90 76.28 9.33
N LEU A 380 56.83 77.06 9.52
CA LEU A 380 55.45 76.54 9.59
C LEU A 380 54.98 75.92 8.27
N LEU A 381 55.48 76.41 7.13
CA LEU A 381 55.23 75.79 5.83
C LEU A 381 55.94 74.43 5.74
N SER A 382 57.20 74.33 6.18
CA SER A 382 57.92 73.05 6.19
C SER A 382 57.29 72.02 7.13
N GLU A 383 56.79 72.44 8.29
CA GLU A 383 56.10 71.59 9.26
C GLU A 383 54.75 71.10 8.71
N ASN A 384 53.98 71.97 8.04
CA ASN A 384 52.75 71.56 7.35
C ASN A 384 53.01 70.59 6.20
N GLU A 385 54.10 70.76 5.46
CA GLU A 385 54.51 69.84 4.40
C GLU A 385 54.82 68.45 4.99
N SER A 386 55.56 68.40 6.11
CA SER A 386 55.88 67.16 6.82
C SER A 386 54.63 66.44 7.33
N LEU A 387 53.69 67.17 7.94
CA LEU A 387 52.43 66.59 8.42
C LEU A 387 51.55 66.08 7.27
N ARG A 388 51.56 66.75 6.11
CA ARG A 388 50.87 66.26 4.91
C ARG A 388 51.46 64.96 4.39
N GLN A 389 52.78 64.83 4.41
CA GLN A 389 53.46 63.58 4.03
C GLN A 389 53.06 62.44 4.99
N GLU A 390 53.08 62.70 6.30
CA GLU A 390 52.68 61.72 7.32
C GLU A 390 51.21 61.27 7.17
N ILE A 391 50.30 62.22 6.91
CA ILE A 391 48.88 61.91 6.61
C ILE A 391 48.76 61.03 5.37
N ASN A 392 49.53 61.30 4.32
CA ASN A 392 49.49 60.50 3.09
C ASN A 392 50.01 59.08 3.32
N GLU A 393 51.09 58.92 4.10
CA GLU A 393 51.60 57.60 4.48
C GLU A 393 50.61 56.80 5.32
N LEU A 394 49.95 57.45 6.29
CA LEU A 394 48.92 56.80 7.10
C LEU A 394 47.70 56.38 6.26
N ASN A 395 47.27 57.23 5.32
CA ASN A 395 46.19 56.89 4.40
C ASN A 395 46.55 55.68 3.50
N TYR A 396 47.81 55.59 3.05
CA TYR A 396 48.27 54.43 2.30
C TYR A 396 48.20 53.14 3.15
N LYS A 397 48.69 53.19 4.39
CA LYS A 397 48.61 52.05 5.33
C LYS A 397 47.18 51.63 5.63
N ILE A 398 46.26 52.58 5.80
CA ILE A 398 44.83 52.28 6.00
C ILE A 398 44.26 51.53 4.80
N GLN A 399 44.57 51.95 3.57
CA GLN A 399 44.12 51.26 2.36
C GLN A 399 44.71 49.85 2.23
N GLU A 400 45.96 49.65 2.64
CA GLU A 400 46.60 48.33 2.63
C GLU A 400 45.93 47.37 3.64
N ILE A 401 45.72 47.82 4.87
CA ILE A 401 45.01 47.05 5.90
C ILE A 401 43.58 46.73 5.46
N GLN A 402 42.87 47.65 4.80
CA GLN A 402 41.53 47.41 4.27
C GLN A 402 41.52 46.29 3.22
N LYS A 403 42.49 46.30 2.30
CA LYS A 403 42.64 45.23 1.29
C LYS A 403 42.93 43.88 1.93
N GLU A 404 43.79 43.83 2.94
CA GLU A 404 44.08 42.59 3.68
C GLU A 404 42.84 42.08 4.42
N LEU A 405 42.09 42.97 5.06
CA LEU A 405 40.86 42.63 5.78
C LEU A 405 39.80 42.05 4.83
N ASP A 406 39.63 42.63 3.64
CA ASP A 406 38.72 42.11 2.63
C ASP A 406 39.17 40.75 2.08
N LYS A 407 40.49 40.53 1.93
CA LYS A 407 41.04 39.22 1.57
C LYS A 407 40.72 38.17 2.64
N CYS A 408 40.97 38.46 3.91
CA CYS A 408 40.65 37.57 5.03
C CYS A 408 39.14 37.27 5.13
N ARG A 409 38.27 38.26 4.86
CA ARG A 409 36.81 38.05 4.83
C ARG A 409 36.39 37.08 3.73
N ASN A 410 36.99 37.18 2.55
CA ASN A 410 36.70 36.28 1.44
C ASN A 410 37.20 34.86 1.72
N GLU A 411 38.40 34.71 2.29
CA GLU A 411 38.94 33.41 2.72
C GLU A 411 38.05 32.76 3.79
N LEU A 412 37.57 33.53 4.78
CA LEU A 412 36.65 33.04 5.80
C LEU A 412 35.30 32.59 5.20
N MET A 413 34.80 33.31 4.20
CA MET A 413 33.57 32.96 3.49
C MET A 413 33.73 31.64 2.73
N GLN A 414 34.83 31.48 2.00
CA GLN A 414 35.15 30.22 1.31
C GLN A 414 35.28 29.05 2.28
N ALA A 415 36.01 29.22 3.39
CA ALA A 415 36.15 28.17 4.40
C ALA A 415 34.81 27.78 5.04
N LYS A 416 33.90 28.75 5.22
CA LYS A 416 32.55 28.48 5.71
C LYS A 416 31.74 27.64 4.71
N ASP A 417 31.78 28.01 3.43
CA ASP A 417 31.09 27.27 2.37
C ASP A 417 31.64 25.83 2.24
N GLU A 418 32.96 25.65 2.28
CA GLU A 418 33.61 24.33 2.27
C GLU A 418 33.17 23.49 3.47
N ARG A 419 33.19 24.06 4.67
CA ARG A 419 32.74 23.38 5.89
C ARG A 419 31.27 22.97 5.80
N ASP A 420 30.41 23.82 5.25
CA ASP A 420 28.99 23.52 5.11
C ASP A 420 28.77 22.40 4.05
N ILE A 421 29.59 22.34 3.00
CA ILE A 421 29.62 21.21 2.03
C ILE A 421 30.03 19.91 2.73
N GLU A 422 31.13 19.93 3.49
CA GLU A 422 31.62 18.76 4.24
C GLU A 422 30.60 18.27 5.27
N HIS A 423 29.97 19.19 6.00
CA HIS A 423 28.94 18.86 6.97
C HIS A 423 27.75 18.13 6.32
N ASN A 424 27.29 18.62 5.18
CA ASN A 424 26.22 17.98 4.40
C ASN A 424 26.63 16.59 3.87
N TYR A 425 27.90 16.42 3.48
CA TYR A 425 28.43 15.13 3.07
C TYR A 425 28.47 14.13 4.23
N CYS A 426 28.93 14.55 5.41
CA CYS A 426 28.92 13.73 6.63
C CYS A 426 27.51 13.31 7.03
N LEU A 427 26.53 14.22 7.02
CA LEU A 427 25.12 13.90 7.30
C LEU A 427 24.56 12.83 6.32
N ARG A 428 24.96 12.90 5.05
CA ARG A 428 24.56 11.91 4.04
C ARG A 428 25.17 10.53 4.32
N LEU A 429 26.46 10.49 4.66
CA LEU A 429 27.14 9.24 5.03
C LEU A 429 26.56 8.63 6.31
N GLU A 430 26.29 9.44 7.34
CA GLU A 430 25.62 8.96 8.55
C GLU A 430 24.24 8.38 8.24
N GLY A 431 23.48 9.02 7.36
CA GLY A 431 22.19 8.51 6.89
C GLY A 431 22.34 7.14 6.20
N GLN A 432 23.34 6.98 5.33
CA GLN A 432 23.64 5.70 4.67
C GLN A 432 24.07 4.62 5.67
N ILE A 433 24.95 4.96 6.63
CA ILE A 433 25.39 4.03 7.68
C ILE A 433 24.19 3.58 8.51
N ARG A 434 23.30 4.49 8.94
CA ARG A 434 22.08 4.11 9.67
C ARG A 434 21.21 3.13 8.88
N ILE A 435 21.04 3.37 7.58
CA ILE A 435 20.29 2.44 6.70
C ILE A 435 20.97 1.07 6.67
N ILE A 436 22.30 1.02 6.48
CA ILE A 436 23.06 -0.23 6.47
C ILE A 436 22.95 -0.96 7.82
N THR A 437 23.09 -0.25 8.94
CA THR A 437 22.94 -0.83 10.28
C THR A 437 21.53 -1.37 10.49
N GLN A 438 20.48 -0.65 10.09
CA GLN A 438 19.10 -1.15 10.15
C GLN A 438 18.88 -2.40 9.29
N ILE A 439 19.50 -2.47 8.11
CA ILE A 439 19.47 -3.67 7.27
C ILE A 439 20.19 -4.83 7.98
N ASN A 440 21.37 -4.59 8.55
CA ASN A 440 22.13 -5.60 9.27
C ASN A 440 21.43 -6.10 10.53
N GLU A 441 20.80 -5.22 11.31
CA GLU A 441 20.00 -5.58 12.48
C GLU A 441 18.74 -6.38 12.11
N ARG A 442 18.13 -6.08 10.95
CA ARG A 442 17.04 -6.90 10.41
C ARG A 442 17.55 -8.27 10.00
N ASN A 443 18.71 -8.34 9.37
CA ASN A 443 19.34 -9.60 8.96
C ASN A 443 19.82 -10.43 10.15
N SER A 444 20.24 -9.83 11.27
CA SER A 444 20.67 -10.56 12.47
C SER A 444 19.52 -11.09 13.34
N LYS A 445 18.29 -10.63 13.08
CA LYS A 445 17.06 -11.09 13.77
C LYS A 445 16.32 -12.19 12.98
N ILE A 446 16.78 -12.49 11.78
CA ILE A 446 16.36 -13.62 10.94
C ILE A 446 17.37 -14.73 11.18
#